data_AF-A0A928Z272-F1
#
_entry.id   AF-A0A928Z272-F1
#
_cell.length_a   1.000
_cell.length_b   1.000
_cell.length_c   1.000
_cell.angle_alpha   90.00
_cell.angle_beta   90.00
_cell.angle_gamma   90.00
#
_symmetry.space_group_name_H-M   'P 1'
#
loop_
_entity.id
_entity.type
_entity.pdbx_description
1 polymer ?
#
loop_
_entity_poly.entity_id
_entity_poly.type
_entity_poly.pdbx_seq_one_letter_code
_entity_poly.pdbx_strand_id
1 'polypeptide(L)'
;MLSLEHSYGHNGFTLKLFQLTLDGATKLSAQPMITETEIPPVRKHLQLKLKDLGIPLDNSEAVIFGPKLADDSQSLLIISGNNFRQQQANSFLLFRIRGLDQST
;
A
#
# COMPACT_ATOMS: atom_id res chain seq x y z
N MET A 1 1.80 -6.77 7.59
CA MET A 1 0.92 -5.66 7.10
C MET A 1 1.38 -5.17 5.74
N LEU A 2 0.50 -4.47 5.00
CA LEU A 2 0.85 -3.79 3.74
C LEU A 2 0.75 -2.27 3.93
N SER A 3 1.57 -1.54 3.19
CA SER A 3 1.49 -0.07 3.04
C SER A 3 1.63 0.28 1.57
N LEU A 4 0.89 1.31 1.15
CA LEU A 4 1.05 1.95 -0.14
C LEU A 4 1.67 3.33 0.07
N GLU A 5 2.81 3.56 -0.56
CA GLU A 5 3.41 4.90 -0.60
C GLU A 5 3.15 5.50 -1.98
N HIS A 6 2.60 6.71 -1.98
CA HIS A 6 2.37 7.49 -3.19
C HIS A 6 3.22 8.77 -3.19
N SER A 7 3.56 9.26 -4.38
CA SER A 7 4.16 10.58 -4.58
C SER A 7 3.76 11.11 -5.94
N TYR A 8 3.63 12.43 -6.05
CA TYR A 8 3.39 13.12 -7.31
C TYR A 8 4.59 14.00 -7.67
N GLY A 9 5.07 13.91 -8.90
CA GLY A 9 6.21 14.69 -9.39
C GLY A 9 6.15 14.92 -10.89
N HIS A 10 7.29 15.33 -11.48
CA HIS A 10 7.38 15.67 -12.90
C HIS A 10 6.89 14.56 -13.85
N ASN A 11 7.09 13.30 -13.47
CA ASN A 11 6.69 12.12 -14.26
C ASN A 11 5.32 11.55 -13.87
N GLY A 12 4.48 12.34 -13.18
CA GLY A 12 3.17 11.91 -12.69
C GLY A 12 3.24 11.13 -11.37
N PHE A 13 2.25 10.25 -11.15
CA PHE A 13 2.13 9.47 -9.93
C PHE A 13 3.14 8.31 -9.89
N THR A 14 3.80 8.16 -8.75
CA THR A 14 4.58 6.97 -8.41
C THR A 14 3.93 6.29 -7.22
N LEU A 15 3.68 4.98 -7.35
CA LEU A 15 3.09 4.15 -6.32
C LEU A 15 4.02 2.97 -6.02
N LYS A 16 4.23 2.69 -4.73
CA LYS A 16 5.05 1.57 -4.25
C LYS A 16 4.30 0.81 -3.17
N LEU A 17 4.13 -0.49 -3.37
CA LEU A 17 3.56 -1.41 -2.40
C LEU A 17 4.68 -2.00 -1.55
N PHE A 18 4.54 -1.88 -0.23
CA PHE A 18 5.47 -2.43 0.75
C PHE A 18 4.78 -3.44 1.66
N GLN A 19 5.52 -4.46 2.06
CA GLN A 19 5.21 -5.28 3.23
C GLN A 19 5.98 -4.70 4.42
N LEU A 20 5.33 -4.61 5.57
CA LEU A 20 5.98 -4.20 6.82
C LEU A 20 5.51 -5.07 7.99
N THR A 21 6.37 -5.13 9.01
CA THR A 21 6.07 -5.69 10.32
C THR A 21 6.09 -4.57 11.37
N LEU A 22 5.26 -4.72 12.40
CA LEU A 22 5.28 -3.89 13.60
C LEU A 22 6.06 -4.57 14.74
N ASP A 23 6.74 -5.69 14.48
CA ASP A 23 7.54 -6.39 15.47
C ASP A 23 8.68 -5.48 15.96
N GLY A 24 8.73 -5.29 17.29
CA GLY A 24 9.67 -4.39 17.94
C GLY A 24 9.38 -2.89 17.73
N ALA A 25 8.24 -2.53 17.13
CA ALA A 25 7.84 -1.13 16.99
C ALA A 25 7.45 -0.53 18.35
N THR A 26 7.82 0.73 18.58
CA THR A 26 7.41 1.49 19.77
C THR A 26 5.89 1.66 19.78
N LYS A 27 5.22 1.20 20.83
CA LYS A 27 3.76 1.31 20.97
C LYS A 27 3.37 2.69 21.51
N LEU A 28 3.16 3.63 20.59
CA LEU A 28 2.81 5.02 20.93
C LEU A 28 1.33 5.20 21.35
N SER A 29 0.43 4.30 20.94
CA SER A 29 -1.00 4.42 21.22
C SER A 29 -1.38 4.33 22.70
N ALA A 30 -0.47 3.87 23.55
CA ALA A 30 -0.67 3.79 25.00
C ALA A 30 -0.31 5.08 25.74
N GLN A 31 0.22 6.09 25.03
CA GLN A 31 0.76 7.31 25.63
C GLN A 31 -0.10 8.52 25.27
N PRO A 32 -0.38 9.41 26.25
CA PRO A 32 -1.09 10.66 25.98
C PRO A 32 -0.22 11.69 25.23
N MET A 33 1.10 11.53 25.28
CA MET A 33 2.08 12.39 24.61
C MET A 33 3.35 11.58 24.32
N ILE A 34 3.93 11.80 23.14
CA ILE A 34 5.22 11.22 22.75
C ILE A 34 6.33 12.02 23.43
N THR A 35 7.14 11.37 24.25
CA THR A 35 8.26 12.00 24.99
C THR A 35 9.61 11.43 24.60
N GLU A 36 9.62 10.37 23.81
CA GLU A 36 10.79 9.73 23.26
C GLU A 36 11.52 10.69 22.33
N THR A 37 12.81 10.89 22.58
CA THR A 37 13.69 11.67 21.70
C THR A 37 14.04 10.90 20.43
N GLU A 38 13.92 9.57 20.46
CA GLU A 38 14.19 8.69 19.33
C GLU A 38 13.12 7.59 19.24
N ILE A 39 12.49 7.49 18.06
CA ILE A 39 11.56 6.41 17.73
C ILE A 39 12.14 5.66 16.54
N PRO A 40 12.61 4.42 16.72
CA PRO A 40 13.13 3.63 15.61
C PRO A 40 12.05 3.43 14.52
N PRO A 41 12.37 3.63 13.24
CA PRO A 41 11.42 3.41 12.16
C PRO A 41 11.13 1.92 11.98
N VAL A 42 9.90 1.59 11.59
CA VAL A 42 9.53 0.21 11.23
C VAL A 42 10.26 -0.24 9.97
N ARG A 43 10.54 -1.54 9.90
CA ARG A 43 11.16 -2.15 8.71
C ARG A 43 10.11 -2.42 7.64
N LYS A 44 10.39 -1.99 6.41
CA LYS A 44 9.56 -2.26 5.23
C LYS A 44 10.36 -2.93 4.13
N HIS A 45 9.72 -3.84 3.41
CA HIS A 45 10.24 -4.53 2.24
C HIS A 45 9.41 -4.16 1.01
N LEU A 46 10.06 -3.68 -0.05
CA LEU A 46 9.39 -3.29 -1.28
C LEU A 46 8.90 -4.54 -2.02
N GLN A 47 7.59 -4.62 -2.28
CA GLN A 47 6.97 -5.74 -2.99
C GLN A 47 6.75 -5.40 -4.47
N LEU A 48 6.30 -4.19 -4.78
CA LEU A 48 6.00 -3.79 -6.16
C LEU A 48 6.18 -2.28 -6.34
N LYS A 49 6.84 -1.88 -7.42
CA LYS A 49 6.74 -0.51 -7.95
C LYS A 49 5.71 -0.55 -9.07
N LEU A 50 4.57 0.12 -8.91
CA LEU A 50 3.48 0.00 -9.89
C LEU A 50 3.84 0.60 -11.25
N LYS A 51 4.79 1.53 -11.29
CA LYS A 51 5.30 2.10 -12.54
C LYS A 51 5.88 1.02 -13.47
N ASP A 52 6.37 -0.08 -12.92
CA ASP A 52 6.99 -1.17 -13.68
C ASP A 52 5.93 -1.99 -14.45
N LEU A 53 4.63 -1.78 -14.18
CA LEU A 53 3.51 -2.37 -14.91
C LEU A 53 3.26 -1.72 -16.27
N GLY A 54 3.82 -0.54 -16.55
CA GLY A 54 3.64 0.16 -17.82
C GLY A 54 2.22 0.67 -18.08
N ILE A 55 1.40 0.80 -17.03
CA ILE A 55 0.03 1.32 -17.10
C ILE A 55 -0.05 2.75 -16.56
N PRO A 56 -1.04 3.56 -17.00
CA PRO A 56 -1.32 4.84 -16.38
C PRO A 56 -1.62 4.68 -14.89
N LEU A 57 -0.97 5.50 -14.06
CA LEU A 57 -1.21 5.56 -12.61
C LEU A 57 -1.81 6.91 -12.25
N ASP A 58 -2.74 6.90 -11.30
CA ASP A 58 -3.36 8.08 -10.72
C ASP A 58 -3.26 8.01 -9.19
N ASN A 59 -3.80 9.02 -8.48
CA ASN A 59 -3.87 9.07 -7.04
C ASN A 59 -4.62 7.84 -6.48
N SER A 60 -3.88 6.83 -6.00
CA SER A 60 -4.47 5.69 -5.31
C SER A 60 -4.74 6.04 -3.85
N GLU A 61 -5.97 5.77 -3.43
CA GLU A 61 -6.51 6.15 -2.13
C GLU A 61 -6.73 4.94 -1.22
N ALA A 62 -6.80 3.73 -1.79
CA ALA A 62 -7.06 2.53 -1.02
C ALA A 62 -6.25 1.32 -1.50
N VAL A 63 -5.87 0.49 -0.52
CA VAL A 63 -5.39 -0.88 -0.71
C VAL A 63 -6.19 -1.79 0.20
N ILE A 64 -6.82 -2.81 -0.37
CA ILE A 64 -7.70 -3.71 0.37
C ILE A 64 -7.50 -5.15 -0.06
N PHE A 65 -7.48 -6.08 0.92
CA PHE A 65 -7.56 -7.50 0.64
C PHE A 65 -8.98 -7.84 0.21
N GLY A 66 -9.13 -8.45 -0.97
CA GLY A 66 -10.43 -8.90 -1.47
C GLY A 66 -10.75 -10.34 -1.05
N PRO A 67 -11.80 -10.95 -1.61
CA PRO A 67 -12.07 -12.37 -1.42
C PRO A 67 -10.95 -13.23 -2.02
N LYS A 68 -10.90 -14.51 -1.64
CA LYS A 68 -10.05 -15.48 -2.33
C LYS A 68 -10.49 -15.62 -3.80
N LEU A 69 -9.52 -15.78 -4.70
CA LEU A 69 -9.77 -16.11 -6.10
C LEU A 69 -10.12 -17.60 -6.23
N ALA A 70 -10.54 -18.03 -7.43
CA ALA A 70 -10.97 -19.43 -7.68
C ALA A 70 -9.87 -20.47 -7.43
N ASP A 71 -8.59 -20.06 -7.42
CA ASP A 71 -7.43 -20.89 -7.09
C ASP A 71 -7.02 -20.78 -5.61
N ASP A 72 -7.93 -20.33 -4.73
CA ASP A 72 -7.74 -20.08 -3.30
C ASP A 72 -6.70 -19.01 -2.93
N SER A 73 -6.08 -18.36 -3.91
CA SER A 73 -5.12 -17.29 -3.66
C SER A 73 -5.79 -16.02 -3.16
N GLN A 74 -5.10 -15.29 -2.28
CA GLN A 74 -5.57 -14.02 -1.74
C GLN A 74 -5.56 -12.94 -2.84
N SER A 75 -6.68 -12.22 -3.03
CA SER A 75 -6.70 -11.05 -3.90
C SER A 75 -6.34 -9.76 -3.15
N LEU A 76 -5.78 -8.80 -3.89
CA LEU A 76 -5.51 -7.45 -3.42
C LEU A 76 -6.06 -6.47 -4.46
N LEU A 77 -6.82 -5.48 -4.01
CA LEU A 77 -7.25 -4.36 -4.85
C LEU A 77 -6.48 -3.10 -4.45
N ILE A 78 -5.99 -2.38 -5.45
CA ILE A 78 -5.53 -1.00 -5.33
C ILE A 78 -6.52 -0.13 -6.11
N ILE A 79 -7.04 0.91 -5.46
CA ILE A 79 -8.13 1.73 -5.98
C ILE A 79 -7.67 3.18 -6.08
N SER A 80 -7.89 3.78 -7.25
CA SER A 80 -7.75 5.23 -7.45
C SER A 80 -9.11 5.85 -7.69
N GLY A 81 -9.41 6.91 -6.95
CA GLY A 81 -10.56 7.76 -7.22
C GLY A 81 -10.30 8.69 -8.40
N ASN A 82 -11.36 9.25 -8.96
CA ASN A 82 -11.28 10.27 -10.02
C ASN A 82 -10.89 11.67 -9.52
N ASN A 83 -10.47 11.81 -8.25
CA ASN A 83 -10.19 13.09 -7.59
C ASN A 83 -11.28 14.17 -7.81
N PHE A 84 -12.54 13.77 -7.97
CA PHE A 84 -13.68 14.63 -8.30
C PHE A 84 -13.55 15.40 -9.63
N ARG A 85 -12.74 14.91 -10.58
CA ARG A 85 -12.55 15.52 -11.90
C ARG A 85 -13.22 14.68 -12.98
N GLN A 86 -13.98 15.33 -13.86
CA GLN A 86 -14.69 14.64 -14.97
C GLN A 86 -13.75 13.97 -15.97
N GLN A 87 -12.52 14.48 -16.11
CA GLN A 87 -11.52 13.94 -17.03
C GLN A 87 -10.75 12.73 -16.45
N GLN A 88 -11.00 12.38 -15.19
CA GLN A 88 -10.39 11.23 -14.52
C GLN A 88 -11.45 10.16 -14.28
N ALA A 89 -11.04 8.90 -14.33
CA ALA A 89 -11.90 7.75 -14.06
C ALA A 89 -11.47 7.05 -12.78
N ASN A 90 -12.42 6.48 -12.06
CA ASN A 90 -12.10 5.53 -11.00
C ASN A 90 -11.40 4.32 -11.62
N SER A 91 -10.29 3.87 -11.03
CA SER A 91 -9.53 2.73 -11.53
C SER A 91 -9.31 1.69 -10.44
N PHE A 92 -9.26 0.43 -10.87
CA PHE A 92 -9.12 -0.73 -10.00
C PHE A 92 -8.02 -1.62 -10.56
N LEU A 93 -6.99 -1.86 -9.76
CA LEU A 93 -5.94 -2.83 -10.06
C LEU A 93 -6.14 -4.05 -9.16
N LEU A 94 -6.51 -5.18 -9.78
CA LEU A 94 -6.68 -6.45 -9.10
C LEU A 94 -5.40 -7.29 -9.23
N PHE A 95 -4.82 -7.64 -8.09
CA PHE A 95 -3.66 -8.52 -8.02
C PHE A 95 -4.02 -9.84 -7.36
N ARG A 96 -3.42 -10.91 -7.87
CA ARG A 96 -3.27 -12.16 -7.13
C ARG A 96 -2.00 -12.11 -6.31
N ILE A 97 -2.11 -12.36 -5.01
CA ILE A 97 -0.95 -12.49 -4.13
C ILE A 97 -0.41 -13.92 -4.23
N ARG A 98 0.92 -14.03 -4.37
CA ARG A 98 1.65 -15.30 -4.25
C ARG A 98 2.69 -15.16 -3.14
N GLY A 99 2.69 -16.09 -2.19
CA GLY A 99 3.77 -16.21 -1.20
C GLY A 99 3.92 -15.04 -0.22
N LEU A 100 2.85 -14.34 0.16
CA LEU A 100 2.91 -13.54 1.39
C LEU A 100 2.98 -14.52 2.55
N ASP A 101 4.14 -14.61 3.19
CA ASP A 101 4.25 -15.27 4.49
C ASP A 101 3.38 -14.49 5.47
N GLN A 102 2.28 -15.11 5.90
CA GLN A 102 1.31 -14.54 6.84
C GLN A 102 1.70 -14.84 8.28
N SER A 103 2.97 -15.12 8.55
CA SER A 103 3.48 -15.37 9.90
C SER A 103 3.24 -14.14 10.78
N THR A 104 2.09 -14.16 11.46
CA THR A 104 1.74 -13.42 12.67
C THR A 104 2.70 -13.69 13.81
#